data_AF-A0A2V8UF15-F1
#
_entry.id   AF-A0A2V8UF15-F1
#
_cell.length_a   1.000
_cell.length_b   1.000
_cell.length_c   1.000
_cell.angle_alpha   90.00
_cell.angle_beta   90.00
_cell.angle_gamma   90.00
#
_symmetry.space_group_name_H-M   'P 1'
#
loop_
_entity.id
_entity.type
_entity.pdbx_description
1 polymer ?
#
loop_
_entity_poly.entity_id
_entity_poly.type
_entity_poly.pdbx_seq_one_letter_code
_entity_poly.pdbx_strand_id
1 'polypeptide(L)'
;MWFCTWPSEFDQPEMKALQSMNQFLARNVRYFRNTRSEAEVAVVWSDLAASSYSTEAELMEGQRAGKDSGARNTETEFTGITDALIRGHIPIDVLDDVSLEREDLSRYHALVLPNVACMSGVAAGRIRDYVRSGGTVFATFETSRYDEYGIERRELALSDLFGVTSTGAIGGPKRWDYMKEVAPSPILAGLHRAFLPAAIFHLSVRPAGSRALLQFTQPLAGRYDGIPGLSGDSALVVNRFGKGTAIYFAGDLGATINGWRQNELLQLVQNAVRTLAPPAVGLENAPASMEVVLRSQANGKRYVLHLLNYTGEMTRPIRHVIPLTNVRVSLAWPRGTPKAVSLFRSASLTVERTAPDRVASFCLGSTNTKPW
;
A
#
# COMPACT_ATOMS: atom_id res chain seq x y z
N MET A 1 7.87 -25.38 -3.71
CA MET A 1 7.95 -26.85 -3.62
C MET A 1 6.52 -27.37 -3.73
N TRP A 2 6.19 -28.07 -4.82
CA TRP A 2 4.87 -28.71 -4.96
C TRP A 2 4.96 -30.09 -4.33
N PHE A 3 4.12 -30.37 -3.34
CA PHE A 3 3.98 -31.72 -2.79
C PHE A 3 2.85 -32.42 -3.54
N CYS A 4 3.12 -33.63 -4.05
CA CYS A 4 2.06 -34.48 -4.58
C CYS A 4 1.16 -34.96 -3.44
N THR A 5 -0.16 -34.91 -3.63
CA THR A 5 -1.12 -35.48 -2.67
C THR A 5 -1.31 -36.97 -2.92
N TRP A 6 -0.91 -37.81 -1.96
CA TRP A 6 -1.20 -39.25 -1.93
C TRP A 6 -2.38 -39.55 -0.99
N PRO A 7 -3.07 -40.71 -1.13
CA PRO A 7 -4.15 -41.08 -0.22
C PRO A 7 -3.77 -41.06 1.28
N SER A 8 -2.51 -41.37 1.61
CA SER A 8 -2.00 -41.31 3.00
C SER A 8 -1.91 -39.89 3.56
N GLU A 9 -1.84 -38.86 2.71
CA GLU A 9 -1.72 -37.47 3.14
C GLU A 9 -3.03 -36.91 3.71
N PHE A 10 -4.18 -37.53 3.43
CA PHE A 10 -5.48 -37.04 3.91
C PHE A 10 -5.64 -37.12 5.44
N ASP A 11 -4.85 -37.97 6.12
CA ASP A 11 -4.90 -38.10 7.58
C ASP A 11 -4.05 -37.05 8.32
N GLN A 12 -3.23 -36.28 7.59
CA GLN A 12 -2.32 -35.30 8.16
C GLN A 12 -3.05 -34.12 8.83
N PRO A 13 -2.47 -33.49 9.86
CA PRO A 13 -3.07 -32.34 10.54
C PRO A 13 -3.45 -31.17 9.61
N GLU A 14 -2.66 -30.91 8.58
CA GLU A 14 -2.86 -29.86 7.58
C GLU A 14 -4.14 -30.11 6.78
N MET A 15 -4.41 -31.37 6.42
CA MET A 15 -5.64 -31.77 5.71
C MET A 15 -6.87 -31.64 6.60
N LYS A 16 -6.75 -31.93 7.91
CA LYS A 16 -7.83 -31.68 8.87
C LYS A 16 -8.12 -30.19 9.05
N ALA A 17 -7.09 -29.34 9.03
CA ALA A 17 -7.27 -27.89 9.05
C ALA A 17 -7.98 -27.38 7.79
N LEU A 18 -7.59 -27.87 6.60
CA LEU A 18 -8.25 -27.57 5.33
C LEU A 18 -9.70 -28.04 5.31
N GLN A 19 -9.98 -29.26 5.81
CA GLN A 19 -11.34 -29.77 5.96
C GLN A 19 -12.17 -28.87 6.89
N SER A 20 -11.63 -28.47 8.03
CA SER A 20 -12.30 -27.59 9.00
C SER A 20 -12.63 -26.23 8.40
N MET A 21 -11.70 -25.65 7.62
CA MET A 21 -11.93 -24.40 6.89
C MET A 21 -13.04 -24.56 5.85
N ASN A 22 -13.02 -25.63 5.05
CA ASN A 22 -14.05 -25.89 4.05
C ASN A 22 -15.44 -26.10 4.68
N GLN A 23 -15.52 -26.81 5.81
CA GLN A 23 -16.77 -26.96 6.56
C GLN A 23 -17.27 -25.60 7.11
N PHE A 24 -16.36 -24.77 7.61
CA PHE A 24 -16.69 -23.41 8.06
C PHE A 24 -17.25 -22.56 6.92
N LEU A 25 -16.60 -22.57 5.75
CA LEU A 25 -17.07 -21.87 4.55
C LEU A 25 -18.43 -22.40 4.09
N ALA A 26 -18.62 -23.71 4.02
CA ALA A 26 -19.89 -24.33 3.61
C ALA A 26 -21.06 -23.93 4.52
N ARG A 27 -20.86 -23.93 5.85
CA ARG A 27 -21.88 -23.51 6.83
C ARG A 27 -22.22 -22.03 6.73
N ASN A 28 -21.27 -21.20 6.29
CA ASN A 28 -21.38 -19.74 6.27
C ASN A 28 -21.48 -19.14 4.84
N VAL A 29 -21.69 -19.98 3.83
CA VAL A 29 -21.60 -19.60 2.40
C VAL A 29 -22.41 -18.35 2.03
N ARG A 30 -23.56 -18.13 2.69
CA ARG A 30 -24.43 -16.97 2.47
C ARG A 30 -23.74 -15.62 2.75
N TYR A 31 -22.69 -15.59 3.58
CA TYR A 31 -21.94 -14.38 3.92
C TYR A 31 -20.78 -14.10 2.96
N PHE A 32 -20.36 -15.07 2.14
CA PHE A 32 -19.21 -14.93 1.25
C PHE A 32 -19.59 -14.72 -0.22
N ARG A 33 -20.85 -14.94 -0.60
CA ARG A 33 -21.36 -14.71 -1.97
C ARG A 33 -21.85 -13.27 -2.18
N ASN A 34 -21.83 -12.77 -3.42
CA ASN A 34 -22.41 -11.46 -3.78
C ASN A 34 -21.94 -10.31 -2.86
N THR A 35 -20.64 -10.32 -2.55
CA THR A 35 -20.00 -9.28 -1.75
C THR A 35 -19.32 -8.27 -2.66
N ARG A 36 -19.30 -7.00 -2.25
CA ARG A 36 -18.46 -5.96 -2.86
C ARG A 36 -17.36 -5.54 -1.88
N SER A 37 -16.20 -5.16 -2.39
CA SER A 37 -15.15 -4.58 -1.55
C SER A 37 -15.55 -3.16 -1.11
N GLU A 38 -15.23 -2.82 0.13
CA GLU A 38 -15.39 -1.46 0.70
C GLU A 38 -14.02 -0.79 0.89
N ALA A 39 -12.98 -1.28 0.21
CA ALA A 39 -11.71 -0.58 0.14
C ALA A 39 -11.90 0.77 -0.55
N GLU A 40 -11.47 1.85 0.10
CA GLU A 40 -11.46 3.21 -0.43
C GLU A 40 -10.13 3.56 -1.09
N VAL A 41 -9.16 2.65 -1.04
CA VAL A 41 -7.83 2.78 -1.61
C VAL A 41 -7.64 1.69 -2.67
N ALA A 42 -7.16 2.08 -3.84
CA ALA A 42 -6.71 1.13 -4.86
C ALA A 42 -5.21 1.27 -5.10
N VAL A 43 -4.53 0.14 -5.29
CA VAL A 43 -3.13 0.08 -5.68
C VAL A 43 -3.06 -0.47 -7.10
N VAL A 44 -2.40 0.24 -7.99
CA VAL A 44 -2.27 -0.20 -9.39
C VAL A 44 -1.13 -1.21 -9.51
N TRP A 45 -1.43 -2.36 -10.09
CA TRP A 45 -0.45 -3.30 -10.62
C TRP A 45 -0.35 -3.06 -12.13
N SER A 46 0.82 -2.69 -12.63
CA SER A 46 0.99 -2.43 -14.07
C SER A 46 1.62 -3.63 -14.77
N ASP A 47 0.80 -4.35 -15.53
CA ASP A 47 1.25 -5.43 -16.42
C ASP A 47 2.08 -4.85 -17.57
N LEU A 48 1.74 -3.64 -18.04
CA LEU A 48 2.53 -2.92 -19.04
C LEU A 48 3.95 -2.68 -18.54
N ALA A 49 4.11 -2.17 -17.32
CA ALA A 49 5.42 -2.00 -16.72
C ALA A 49 6.09 -3.36 -16.50
N ALA A 50 5.40 -4.36 -15.94
CA ALA A 50 5.98 -5.69 -15.74
C ALA A 50 6.48 -6.35 -17.05
N SER A 51 5.88 -6.01 -18.19
CA SER A 51 6.22 -6.59 -19.50
C SER A 51 7.23 -5.76 -20.31
N SER A 52 7.22 -4.44 -20.18
CA SER A 52 7.96 -3.52 -21.08
C SER A 52 9.02 -2.67 -20.37
N TYR A 53 9.02 -2.64 -19.04
CA TYR A 53 9.95 -1.81 -18.24
C TYR A 53 11.23 -2.55 -17.83
N SER A 54 11.12 -3.85 -17.53
CA SER A 54 12.25 -4.75 -17.37
C SER A 54 12.58 -5.36 -18.72
N THR A 55 13.80 -5.15 -19.23
CA THR A 55 14.15 -5.79 -20.51
C THR A 55 14.37 -7.29 -20.28
N GLU A 56 13.77 -8.16 -21.10
CA GLU A 56 14.04 -9.61 -21.13
C GLU A 56 15.55 -9.92 -21.18
N ALA A 57 16.35 -9.01 -21.77
CA ALA A 57 17.80 -9.08 -21.82
C ALA A 57 18.48 -9.00 -20.43
N GLU A 58 17.95 -8.19 -19.50
CA GLU A 58 18.48 -8.06 -18.13
C GLU A 58 18.16 -9.29 -17.25
N LEU A 59 17.11 -10.04 -17.57
CA LEU A 59 16.70 -11.25 -16.87
C LEU A 59 17.39 -12.52 -17.40
N MET A 60 17.70 -12.58 -18.71
CA MET A 60 18.41 -13.73 -19.31
C MET A 60 19.94 -13.67 -19.13
N GLU A 61 20.55 -12.48 -19.10
CA GLU A 61 21.99 -12.34 -18.83
C GLU A 61 22.27 -12.30 -17.31
N GLY A 62 22.13 -13.44 -16.63
CA GLY A 62 22.43 -13.62 -15.21
C GLY A 62 23.86 -13.29 -14.74
N GLN A 63 24.68 -12.62 -15.57
CA GLN A 63 26.03 -12.17 -15.24
C GLN A 63 26.39 -10.76 -15.80
N ARG A 64 25.46 -10.02 -16.42
CA ARG A 64 25.69 -8.63 -16.91
C ARG A 64 24.51 -7.68 -16.69
N ALA A 65 23.75 -7.88 -15.61
CA ALA A 65 22.86 -6.87 -15.09
C ALA A 65 23.58 -5.51 -14.97
N GLY A 66 23.15 -4.51 -15.74
CA GLY A 66 23.63 -3.14 -15.60
C GLY A 66 23.41 -2.61 -14.19
N LYS A 67 24.08 -1.51 -13.82
CA LYS A 67 23.98 -0.88 -12.49
C LYS A 67 22.55 -0.54 -12.05
N ASP A 68 21.59 -0.56 -12.97
CA ASP A 68 20.20 -0.13 -12.80
C ASP A 68 19.18 -1.29 -12.76
N SER A 69 19.60 -2.55 -12.91
CA SER A 69 18.68 -3.70 -13.00
C SER A 69 17.81 -3.92 -11.75
N GLY A 70 18.30 -3.48 -10.58
CA GLY A 70 17.55 -3.54 -9.32
C GLY A 70 16.50 -2.44 -9.18
N ALA A 71 16.68 -1.30 -9.86
CA ALA A 71 15.78 -0.14 -9.80
C ALA A 71 14.46 -0.38 -10.55
N ARG A 72 14.47 -1.28 -11.54
CA ARG A 72 13.35 -1.49 -12.46
C ARG A 72 12.44 -2.68 -12.11
N ASN A 73 12.55 -3.21 -10.90
CA ASN A 73 11.69 -4.31 -10.47
C ASN A 73 10.33 -3.78 -9.97
N THR A 74 9.31 -3.90 -10.81
CA THR A 74 7.93 -3.48 -10.49
C THR A 74 7.27 -4.34 -9.42
N GLU A 75 7.64 -5.62 -9.32
CA GLU A 75 7.10 -6.54 -8.32
C GLU A 75 7.51 -6.14 -6.90
N THR A 76 8.78 -5.78 -6.70
CA THR A 76 9.28 -5.37 -5.37
C THR A 76 8.71 -4.03 -4.96
N GLU A 77 8.54 -3.09 -5.90
CA GLU A 77 7.88 -1.81 -5.64
C GLU A 77 6.43 -2.02 -5.18
N PHE A 78 5.64 -2.75 -5.96
CA PHE A 78 4.26 -3.06 -5.61
C PHE A 78 4.17 -3.76 -4.26
N THR A 79 4.97 -4.81 -4.06
CA THR A 79 4.96 -5.61 -2.82
C THR A 79 5.29 -4.76 -1.59
N GLY A 80 6.29 -3.88 -1.68
CA GLY A 80 6.68 -3.01 -0.58
C GLY A 80 5.62 -1.98 -0.22
N ILE A 81 4.98 -1.37 -1.22
CA ILE A 81 3.86 -0.46 -1.00
C ILE A 81 2.66 -1.21 -0.39
N THR A 82 2.28 -2.37 -0.93
CA THR A 82 1.17 -3.17 -0.38
C THR A 82 1.46 -3.64 1.05
N ASP A 83 2.69 -4.05 1.36
CA ASP A 83 3.10 -4.45 2.72
C ASP A 83 2.96 -3.26 3.68
N ALA A 84 3.32 -2.05 3.27
CA ALA A 84 3.13 -0.84 4.08
C ALA A 84 1.65 -0.56 4.39
N LEU A 85 0.77 -0.69 3.39
CA LEU A 85 -0.66 -0.44 3.53
C LEU A 85 -1.36 -1.52 4.36
N ILE A 86 -1.06 -2.79 4.12
CA ILE A 86 -1.59 -3.93 4.90
C ILE A 86 -1.17 -3.81 6.36
N ARG A 87 0.12 -3.53 6.63
CA ARG A 87 0.63 -3.29 7.98
C ARG A 87 0.04 -2.05 8.64
N GLY A 88 -0.41 -1.11 7.81
CA GLY A 88 -1.15 0.08 8.22
C GLY A 88 -2.64 -0.18 8.43
N HIS A 89 -3.13 -1.41 8.33
CA HIS A 89 -4.55 -1.76 8.44
C HIS A 89 -5.45 -1.04 7.42
N ILE A 90 -4.92 -0.71 6.24
CA ILE A 90 -5.65 -0.03 5.17
C ILE A 90 -6.12 -1.10 4.17
N PRO A 91 -7.44 -1.36 4.05
CA PRO A 91 -7.96 -2.25 3.04
C PRO A 91 -7.69 -1.68 1.64
N ILE A 92 -7.22 -2.52 0.73
CA ILE A 92 -6.90 -2.13 -0.66
C ILE A 92 -7.65 -3.01 -1.65
N ASP A 93 -8.01 -2.43 -2.79
CA ASP A 93 -8.26 -3.17 -4.03
C ASP A 93 -7.02 -3.07 -4.93
N VAL A 94 -6.87 -4.02 -5.86
CA VAL A 94 -5.82 -3.97 -6.89
C VAL A 94 -6.49 -3.70 -8.23
N LEU A 95 -5.97 -2.72 -8.96
CA LEU A 95 -6.39 -2.38 -10.32
C LEU A 95 -5.25 -2.71 -11.28
N ASP A 96 -5.57 -3.32 -12.43
CA ASP A 96 -4.63 -3.44 -13.55
C ASP A 96 -4.74 -2.23 -14.50
N ASP A 97 -3.88 -2.17 -15.52
CA ASP A 97 -3.88 -1.07 -16.51
C ASP A 97 -5.24 -0.97 -17.24
N VAL A 98 -5.89 -2.10 -17.51
CA VAL A 98 -7.20 -2.15 -18.18
C VAL A 98 -8.30 -1.58 -17.30
N SER A 99 -8.30 -1.93 -16.02
CA SER A 99 -9.25 -1.44 -15.03
C SER A 99 -9.06 0.04 -14.79
N LEU A 100 -7.81 0.51 -14.75
CA LEU A 100 -7.48 1.94 -14.68
C LEU A 100 -8.08 2.74 -15.85
N GLU A 101 -8.12 2.13 -17.04
CA GLU A 101 -8.69 2.74 -18.24
C GLU A 101 -10.21 2.62 -18.38
N ARG A 102 -10.87 1.70 -17.66
CA ARG A 102 -12.28 1.35 -17.91
C ARG A 102 -13.18 1.55 -16.69
N GLU A 103 -12.71 1.22 -15.51
CA GLU A 103 -13.52 1.24 -14.29
C GLU A 103 -13.69 2.63 -13.69
N ASP A 104 -14.76 2.81 -12.91
CA ASP A 104 -15.05 4.06 -12.24
C ASP A 104 -14.08 4.33 -11.08
N LEU A 105 -13.08 5.19 -11.33
CA LEU A 105 -12.08 5.60 -10.35
C LEU A 105 -12.69 6.40 -9.19
N SER A 106 -13.87 7.01 -9.36
CA SER A 106 -14.52 7.80 -8.31
C SER A 106 -14.99 6.98 -7.11
N ARG A 107 -15.01 5.64 -7.25
CA ARG A 107 -15.21 4.70 -6.14
C ARG A 107 -14.11 4.79 -5.08
N TYR A 108 -12.90 5.20 -5.46
CA TYR A 108 -11.75 5.27 -4.58
C TYR A 108 -11.49 6.71 -4.12
N HIS A 109 -11.13 6.86 -2.85
CA HIS A 109 -10.63 8.13 -2.31
C HIS A 109 -9.16 8.35 -2.66
N ALA A 110 -8.38 7.28 -2.75
CA ALA A 110 -6.97 7.32 -3.11
C ALA A 110 -6.59 6.22 -4.13
N LEU A 111 -5.83 6.62 -5.15
CA LEU A 111 -5.13 5.72 -6.06
C LEU A 111 -3.64 5.76 -5.72
N VAL A 112 -3.03 4.60 -5.54
CA VAL A 112 -1.60 4.45 -5.33
C VAL A 112 -1.00 3.88 -6.61
N LEU A 113 0.05 4.51 -7.11
CA LEU A 113 0.76 4.15 -8.34
C LEU A 113 2.21 3.79 -7.98
N PRO A 114 2.47 2.54 -7.53
CA PRO A 114 3.81 2.06 -7.23
C PRO A 114 4.58 1.89 -8.54
N ASN A 115 5.46 2.84 -8.86
CA ASN A 115 6.28 2.86 -10.07
C ASN A 115 5.56 2.34 -11.32
N VAL A 116 4.38 2.90 -11.63
CA VAL A 116 3.61 2.59 -12.86
C VAL A 116 4.32 3.28 -14.02
N ALA A 117 5.48 2.74 -14.40
CA ALA A 117 6.45 3.44 -15.23
C ALA A 117 5.96 3.59 -16.68
N CYS A 118 5.30 2.57 -17.22
CA CYS A 118 4.66 2.58 -18.53
C CYS A 118 3.19 2.97 -18.39
N MET A 119 2.75 4.00 -19.11
CA MET A 119 1.37 4.49 -19.01
C MET A 119 0.87 5.07 -20.34
N SER A 120 -0.31 4.61 -20.76
CA SER A 120 -0.99 5.12 -21.94
C SER A 120 -1.46 6.57 -21.75
N GLY A 121 -1.65 7.27 -22.86
CA GLY A 121 -2.27 8.61 -22.83
C GLY A 121 -3.69 8.61 -22.25
N VAL A 122 -4.44 7.52 -22.46
CA VAL A 122 -5.81 7.35 -21.94
C VAL A 122 -5.80 7.25 -20.42
N ALA A 123 -4.97 6.36 -19.86
CA ALA A 123 -4.82 6.21 -18.42
C ALA A 123 -4.37 7.51 -17.76
N ALA A 124 -3.37 8.20 -18.34
CA ALA A 124 -2.88 9.48 -17.84
C ALA A 124 -3.96 10.57 -17.86
N GLY A 125 -4.83 10.59 -18.88
CA GLY A 125 -5.98 11.50 -18.95
C GLY A 125 -7.01 11.22 -17.85
N ARG A 126 -7.38 9.95 -17.67
CA ARG A 126 -8.35 9.54 -16.63
C ARG A 126 -7.86 9.86 -15.22
N ILE A 127 -6.58 9.63 -14.93
CA ILE A 127 -6.00 9.96 -13.62
C ILE A 127 -6.09 11.47 -13.37
N ARG A 128 -5.79 12.31 -14.38
CA ARG A 128 -5.96 13.77 -14.24
C ARG A 128 -7.40 14.16 -13.95
N ASP A 129 -8.36 13.60 -14.66
CA ASP A 129 -9.78 13.92 -14.47
C ASP A 129 -10.30 13.46 -13.11
N TYR A 130 -9.85 12.28 -12.66
CA TYR A 130 -10.11 11.77 -11.31
C TYR A 130 -9.59 12.73 -10.23
N VAL A 131 -8.31 13.15 -10.31
CA VAL A 131 -7.75 14.08 -9.31
C VAL A 131 -8.41 15.45 -9.41
N ARG A 132 -8.64 15.97 -10.63
CA ARG A 132 -9.32 17.24 -10.84
C ARG A 132 -10.71 17.28 -10.20
N SER A 133 -11.40 16.14 -10.19
CA SER A 133 -12.73 15.98 -9.60
C SER A 133 -12.76 15.82 -8.09
N GLY A 134 -11.61 15.65 -7.42
CA GLY A 134 -11.50 15.53 -5.97
C GLY A 134 -10.80 14.26 -5.50
N GLY A 135 -10.48 13.34 -6.41
CA GLY A 135 -9.70 12.16 -6.12
C GLY A 135 -8.27 12.49 -5.71
N THR A 136 -7.60 11.52 -5.11
CA THR A 136 -6.19 11.69 -4.72
C THR A 136 -5.30 10.61 -5.27
N VAL A 137 -4.08 10.98 -5.66
CA VAL A 137 -3.05 10.06 -6.14
C VAL A 137 -1.81 10.11 -5.25
N PHE A 138 -1.24 8.94 -4.96
CA PHE A 138 0.11 8.78 -4.43
C PHE A 138 0.96 7.97 -5.42
N ALA A 139 1.94 8.60 -6.06
CA ALA A 139 2.78 7.96 -7.08
C ALA A 139 4.24 7.91 -6.64
N THR A 140 4.95 6.87 -7.07
CA THR A 140 6.38 6.69 -6.76
C THR A 140 7.25 6.61 -8.00
N PHE A 141 8.52 6.97 -7.83
CA PHE A 141 9.64 6.74 -8.74
C PHE A 141 9.35 7.16 -10.19
N GLU A 142 9.54 6.28 -11.18
CA GLU A 142 9.44 6.59 -12.61
C GLU A 142 8.00 6.56 -13.14
N THR A 143 6.99 6.64 -12.27
CA THR A 143 5.58 6.59 -12.68
C THR A 143 5.29 7.57 -13.83
N SER A 144 4.73 7.03 -14.91
CA SER A 144 4.38 7.72 -16.17
C SER A 144 5.55 8.22 -17.04
N ARG A 145 6.77 7.74 -16.81
CA ARG A 145 7.96 8.10 -17.61
C ARG A 145 7.94 7.54 -19.02
N TYR A 146 7.34 6.37 -19.21
CA TYR A 146 7.31 5.65 -20.48
C TYR A 146 5.89 5.59 -21.02
N ASP A 147 5.77 5.37 -22.32
CA ASP A 147 4.51 5.07 -22.97
C ASP A 147 4.07 3.62 -22.82
N GLU A 148 2.90 3.30 -23.36
CA GLU A 148 2.34 1.96 -23.35
C GLU A 148 3.18 0.91 -24.12
N TYR A 149 4.17 1.37 -24.90
CA TYR A 149 5.11 0.54 -25.64
C TYR A 149 6.51 0.55 -25.02
N GLY A 150 6.68 1.14 -23.83
CA GLY A 150 7.98 1.25 -23.15
C GLY A 150 8.90 2.32 -23.73
N ILE A 151 8.40 3.24 -24.57
CA ILE A 151 9.20 4.32 -25.14
C ILE A 151 9.28 5.48 -24.15
N GLU A 152 10.51 5.91 -23.85
CA GLU A 152 10.76 6.98 -22.90
C GLU A 152 10.19 8.32 -23.39
N ARG A 153 9.52 9.04 -22.48
CA ARG A 153 9.00 10.38 -22.72
C ARG A 153 10.02 11.44 -22.30
N ARG A 154 9.98 12.58 -22.98
CA ARG A 154 10.79 13.76 -22.60
C ARG A 154 10.45 14.27 -21.20
N GLU A 155 9.17 14.18 -20.83
CA GLU A 155 8.65 14.54 -19.51
C GLU A 155 7.68 13.46 -19.07
N LEU A 156 7.50 13.30 -17.75
CA LEU A 156 6.50 12.39 -17.21
C LEU A 156 5.12 12.72 -17.78
N ALA A 157 4.35 11.70 -18.16
CA ALA A 157 3.00 11.89 -18.69
C ALA A 157 2.03 12.47 -17.64
N LEU A 158 2.42 12.55 -16.36
CA LEU A 158 1.69 13.18 -15.26
C LEU A 158 2.50 14.31 -14.58
N SER A 159 3.50 14.89 -15.25
CA SER A 159 4.36 15.95 -14.68
C SER A 159 3.58 17.17 -14.18
N ASP A 160 2.57 17.62 -14.93
CA ASP A 160 1.64 18.69 -14.58
C ASP A 160 0.80 18.35 -13.34
N LEU A 161 0.34 17.10 -13.25
CA LEU A 161 -0.42 16.60 -12.10
C LEU A 161 0.45 16.61 -10.84
N PHE A 162 1.67 16.09 -10.93
CA PHE A 162 2.63 16.07 -9.82
C PHE A 162 3.20 17.47 -9.52
N GLY A 163 3.09 18.41 -10.46
CA GLY A 163 3.66 19.75 -10.35
C GLY A 163 5.18 19.69 -10.25
N VAL A 164 5.84 18.90 -11.11
CA VAL A 164 7.29 18.74 -11.14
C VAL A 164 7.84 18.80 -12.56
N THR A 165 9.11 19.16 -12.67
CA THR A 165 9.92 18.92 -13.87
C THR A 165 10.97 17.86 -13.56
N SER A 166 11.20 16.93 -14.47
CA SER A 166 12.25 15.92 -14.34
C SER A 166 13.38 16.19 -15.32
N THR A 167 14.63 15.94 -14.90
CA THR A 167 15.77 15.92 -15.83
C THR A 167 15.97 14.56 -16.49
N GLY A 168 15.15 13.55 -16.15
CA GLY A 168 15.30 12.16 -16.57
C GLY A 168 16.47 11.42 -15.92
N ALA A 169 17.32 12.11 -15.16
CA ALA A 169 18.45 11.48 -14.49
C ALA A 169 18.00 10.61 -13.31
N ILE A 170 18.50 9.38 -13.23
CA ILE A 170 18.33 8.51 -12.06
C ILE A 170 19.59 8.62 -11.20
N GLY A 171 19.44 9.01 -9.93
CA GLY A 171 20.47 8.95 -8.92
C GLY A 171 20.42 7.62 -8.15
N GLY A 172 21.52 6.88 -8.08
CA GLY A 172 21.57 5.59 -7.40
C GLY A 172 22.67 4.67 -7.91
N PRO A 173 22.86 3.49 -7.28
CA PRO A 173 22.31 3.10 -5.99
C PRO A 173 23.01 3.85 -4.85
N LYS A 174 22.24 4.48 -3.94
CA LYS A 174 22.80 5.20 -2.78
C LYS A 174 22.37 4.52 -1.49
N ARG A 175 23.34 4.00 -0.73
CA ARG A 175 23.09 3.17 0.47
C ARG A 175 23.18 3.92 1.79
N TRP A 176 23.70 5.14 1.78
CA TRP A 176 23.95 5.94 2.99
C TRP A 176 23.34 7.34 2.90
N ASP A 177 22.45 7.55 1.93
CA ASP A 177 21.84 8.84 1.70
C ASP A 177 20.60 9.03 2.56
N TYR A 178 20.26 10.29 2.77
CA TYR A 178 19.16 10.69 3.61
C TYR A 178 18.20 11.62 2.86
N MET A 179 17.02 11.77 3.44
CA MET A 179 16.06 12.81 3.12
C MET A 179 15.88 13.69 4.34
N LYS A 180 15.65 14.98 4.11
CA LYS A 180 15.41 15.95 5.17
C LYS A 180 14.09 16.66 4.96
N GLU A 181 13.36 16.85 6.04
CA GLU A 181 12.16 17.67 6.07
C GLU A 181 12.50 19.12 5.75
N VAL A 182 11.76 19.68 4.79
CA VAL A 182 11.86 21.09 4.39
C VAL A 182 10.55 21.85 4.60
N ALA A 183 9.44 21.15 4.84
CA ALA A 183 8.17 21.75 5.21
C ALA A 183 7.29 20.79 6.03
N PRO A 184 6.56 21.30 7.05
CA PRO A 184 5.69 20.48 7.88
C PRO A 184 4.50 19.94 7.08
N SER A 185 4.06 18.74 7.45
CA SER A 185 2.91 18.07 6.86
C SER A 185 2.39 16.94 7.76
N PRO A 186 1.08 16.67 7.80
CA PRO A 186 0.53 15.46 8.42
C PRO A 186 1.13 14.17 7.87
N ILE A 187 1.63 14.18 6.63
CA ILE A 187 2.31 13.05 5.99
C ILE A 187 3.60 12.65 6.76
N LEU A 188 4.23 13.61 7.45
CA LEU A 188 5.45 13.39 8.23
C LEU A 188 5.18 13.17 9.73
N ALA A 189 3.92 13.03 10.15
CA ALA A 189 3.57 12.82 11.55
C ALA A 189 4.23 11.55 12.12
N GLY A 190 4.87 11.67 13.30
CA GLY A 190 5.60 10.57 13.94
C GLY A 190 7.01 10.33 13.40
N LEU A 191 7.41 10.98 12.31
CA LEU A 191 8.76 10.88 11.74
C LEU A 191 9.69 11.92 12.39
N HIS A 192 10.21 11.61 13.58
CA HIS A 192 10.94 12.58 14.41
C HIS A 192 12.43 12.76 14.07
N ARG A 193 12.98 11.97 13.14
CA ARG A 193 14.41 12.02 12.82
C ARG A 193 14.73 13.22 11.96
N ALA A 194 15.79 13.95 12.29
CA ALA A 194 16.27 15.07 11.47
C ALA A 194 16.69 14.65 10.05
N PHE A 195 17.11 13.38 9.90
CA PHE A 195 17.46 12.76 8.62
C PHE A 195 16.74 11.41 8.53
N LEU A 196 15.83 11.30 7.57
CA LEU A 196 15.12 10.07 7.23
C LEU A 196 15.97 9.27 6.25
N PRO A 197 15.94 7.93 6.28
CA PRO A 197 16.64 7.13 5.29
C PRO A 197 16.08 7.42 3.89
N ALA A 198 16.95 7.59 2.88
CA ALA A 198 16.53 7.74 1.50
C ALA A 198 16.19 6.41 0.82
N ALA A 199 15.44 6.49 -0.27
CA ALA A 199 15.30 5.39 -1.22
C ALA A 199 16.62 5.11 -1.95
N ILE A 200 16.81 3.88 -2.44
CA ILE A 200 18.08 3.43 -3.04
C ILE A 200 18.34 4.16 -4.36
N PHE A 201 17.29 4.32 -5.15
CA PHE A 201 17.27 5.05 -6.41
C PHE A 201 16.26 6.20 -6.33
N HIS A 202 16.53 7.28 -7.05
CA HIS A 202 15.57 8.36 -7.22
C HIS A 202 15.68 9.02 -8.59
N LEU A 203 14.55 9.49 -9.09
CA LEU A 203 14.48 10.36 -10.24
C LEU A 203 14.79 11.79 -9.80
N SER A 204 15.71 12.47 -10.49
CA SER A 204 15.99 13.89 -10.25
C SER A 204 14.80 14.73 -10.68
N VAL A 205 14.10 15.30 -9.70
CA VAL A 205 12.91 16.14 -9.90
C VAL A 205 12.99 17.44 -9.11
N ARG A 206 12.41 18.49 -9.69
CA ARG A 206 12.24 19.79 -9.06
C ARG A 206 10.78 20.23 -9.05
N PRO A 207 10.32 20.93 -8.00
CA PRO A 207 8.98 21.46 -7.95
C PRO A 207 8.73 22.47 -9.07
N ALA A 208 7.61 22.31 -9.76
CA ALA A 208 7.06 23.21 -10.77
C ALA A 208 5.58 23.47 -10.43
N GLY A 209 5.36 24.21 -9.34
CA GLY A 209 4.02 24.50 -8.79
C GLY A 209 3.60 23.63 -7.62
N SER A 210 4.32 22.53 -7.35
CA SER A 210 4.14 21.71 -6.15
C SER A 210 4.92 22.27 -4.94
N ARG A 211 4.55 21.79 -3.75
CA ARG A 211 5.26 22.06 -2.50
C ARG A 211 6.11 20.85 -2.12
N ALA A 212 7.43 21.03 -1.98
CA ALA A 212 8.32 20.02 -1.45
C ALA A 212 8.13 19.85 0.07
N LEU A 213 8.08 18.60 0.53
CA LEU A 213 8.02 18.20 1.94
C LEU A 213 9.34 17.60 2.40
N LEU A 214 9.92 16.73 1.57
CA LEU A 214 11.21 16.11 1.78
C LEU A 214 12.13 16.42 0.60
N GLN A 215 13.39 16.66 0.90
CA GLN A 215 14.45 16.89 -0.08
C GLN A 215 15.56 15.88 0.13
N PHE A 216 16.12 15.33 -0.94
CA PHE A 216 17.28 14.44 -0.82
C PHE A 216 18.48 15.23 -0.35
N THR A 217 19.41 14.56 0.34
CA THR A 217 20.69 15.15 0.71
C THR A 217 21.72 14.96 -0.39
N GLN A 218 22.80 15.72 -0.33
CA GLN A 218 23.98 15.45 -1.16
C GLN A 218 24.54 14.06 -0.80
N PRO A 219 25.07 13.32 -1.79
CA PRO A 219 25.59 11.98 -1.54
C PRO A 219 26.78 12.01 -0.59
N LEU A 220 26.77 11.12 0.39
CA LEU A 220 27.91 10.92 1.28
C LEU A 220 28.93 9.98 0.62
N ALA A 221 30.21 10.28 0.73
CA ALA A 221 31.31 9.42 0.27
C ALA A 221 31.44 8.15 1.12
N GLY A 222 30.92 8.15 2.35
CA GLY A 222 30.96 7.03 3.27
C GLY A 222 30.08 7.23 4.50
N ARG A 223 30.01 6.20 5.36
CA ARG A 223 29.20 6.22 6.60
C ARG A 223 29.63 7.29 7.61
N TYR A 224 30.85 7.81 7.49
CA TYR A 224 31.45 8.78 8.41
C TYR A 224 31.90 10.04 7.65
N ASP A 225 31.08 10.52 6.72
CA ASP A 225 31.37 11.67 5.86
C ASP A 225 30.64 12.95 6.31
N GLY A 226 30.40 13.07 7.62
CA GLY A 226 29.77 14.24 8.23
C GLY A 226 28.25 14.34 8.01
N ILE A 227 27.72 15.56 8.16
CA ILE A 227 26.29 15.86 8.01
C ILE A 227 26.07 16.40 6.60
N PRO A 228 25.31 15.72 5.73
CA PRO A 228 25.19 16.14 4.34
C PRO A 228 24.29 17.39 4.20
N GLY A 229 24.64 18.23 3.23
CA GLY A 229 23.79 19.34 2.79
C GLY A 229 22.57 18.87 2.00
N LEU A 230 21.64 19.76 1.72
CA LEU A 230 20.52 19.47 0.83
C LEU A 230 21.01 19.37 -0.63
N SER A 231 20.50 18.38 -1.36
CA SER A 231 20.66 18.31 -2.82
C SER A 231 19.69 19.28 -3.51
N GLY A 232 19.75 19.42 -4.84
CA GLY A 232 18.73 20.16 -5.59
C GLY A 232 17.44 19.39 -5.85
N ASP A 233 17.38 18.10 -5.48
CA ASP A 233 16.33 17.18 -5.90
C ASP A 233 15.32 16.93 -4.77
N SER A 234 14.03 17.02 -5.10
CA SER A 234 12.96 16.78 -4.15
C SER A 234 12.67 15.29 -4.02
N ALA A 235 12.49 14.83 -2.78
CA ALA A 235 12.16 13.44 -2.50
C ALA A 235 10.65 13.20 -2.41
N LEU A 236 9.93 14.13 -1.78
CA LEU A 236 8.48 14.07 -1.63
C LEU A 236 7.89 15.44 -1.91
N VAL A 237 6.98 15.51 -2.88
CA VAL A 237 6.24 16.73 -3.20
C VAL A 237 4.73 16.49 -3.10
N VAL A 238 4.00 17.58 -2.87
CA VAL A 238 2.54 17.58 -2.86
C VAL A 238 2.04 18.72 -3.74
N ASN A 239 1.13 18.40 -4.66
CA ASN A 239 0.50 19.35 -5.55
C ASN A 239 -1.02 19.30 -5.40
N ARG A 240 -1.68 20.46 -5.47
CA ARG A 240 -3.14 20.53 -5.61
C ARG A 240 -3.48 20.63 -7.08
N PHE A 241 -4.38 19.77 -7.55
CA PHE A 241 -4.78 19.74 -8.96
C PHE A 241 -6.29 19.65 -9.06
N GLY A 242 -6.93 20.76 -9.44
CA GLY A 242 -8.38 20.92 -9.34
C GLY A 242 -8.85 20.83 -7.88
N LYS A 243 -9.79 19.92 -7.59
CA LYS A 243 -10.32 19.68 -6.23
C LYS A 243 -9.54 18.65 -5.43
N GLY A 244 -8.67 17.87 -6.09
CA GLY A 244 -7.92 16.79 -5.49
C GLY A 244 -6.47 17.14 -5.20
N THR A 245 -5.71 16.12 -4.82
CA THR A 245 -4.29 16.24 -4.45
C THR A 245 -3.47 15.17 -5.16
N ALA A 246 -2.23 15.49 -5.50
CA ALA A 246 -1.24 14.54 -5.98
C ALA A 246 -0.03 14.58 -5.03
N ILE A 247 0.34 13.41 -4.51
CA ILE A 247 1.56 13.19 -3.75
C ILE A 247 2.50 12.40 -4.65
N TYR A 248 3.73 12.88 -4.81
CA TYR A 248 4.73 12.21 -5.63
C TYR A 248 6.02 12.04 -4.84
N PHE A 249 6.45 10.78 -4.68
CA PHE A 249 7.71 10.42 -4.06
C PHE A 249 8.70 9.97 -5.14
N ALA A 250 9.79 10.70 -5.32
CA ALA A 250 10.66 10.53 -6.49
C ALA A 250 11.60 9.32 -6.42
N GLY A 251 11.60 8.56 -5.32
CA GLY A 251 12.42 7.36 -5.14
C GLY A 251 11.69 6.03 -5.29
N ASP A 252 12.46 4.95 -5.41
CA ASP A 252 12.00 3.55 -5.45
C ASP A 252 11.55 3.07 -4.05
N LEU A 253 10.52 3.75 -3.52
CA LEU A 253 10.08 3.63 -2.14
C LEU A 253 9.64 2.21 -1.79
N GLY A 254 8.80 1.61 -2.64
CA GLY A 254 8.32 0.26 -2.46
C GLY A 254 9.45 -0.77 -2.51
N ALA A 255 10.36 -0.67 -3.48
CA ALA A 255 11.49 -1.57 -3.63
C ALA A 255 12.45 -1.45 -2.44
N THR A 256 12.67 -0.23 -1.95
CA THR A 256 13.46 0.03 -0.74
C THR A 256 12.79 -0.58 0.50
N ILE A 257 11.47 -0.43 0.67
CA ILE A 257 10.70 -1.10 1.73
C ILE A 257 10.83 -2.63 1.59
N ASN A 258 10.73 -3.15 0.38
CA ASN A 258 10.86 -4.58 0.09
C ASN A 258 12.26 -5.14 0.41
N GLY A 259 13.30 -4.34 0.29
CA GLY A 259 14.66 -4.73 0.69
C GLY A 259 14.89 -4.64 2.21
N TRP A 260 14.41 -3.57 2.86
CA TRP A 260 14.92 -3.17 4.18
C TRP A 260 13.88 -3.03 5.30
N ARG A 261 12.57 -2.96 4.98
CA ARG A 261 11.46 -2.84 5.95
C ARG A 261 11.66 -1.73 7.00
N GLN A 262 12.27 -0.61 6.60
CA GLN A 262 12.50 0.53 7.49
C GLN A 262 11.17 1.13 7.92
N ASN A 263 10.99 1.30 9.24
CA ASN A 263 9.72 1.74 9.81
C ASN A 263 9.34 3.15 9.37
N GLU A 264 10.30 4.05 9.18
CA GLU A 264 10.06 5.42 8.71
C GLU A 264 9.44 5.44 7.31
N LEU A 265 9.88 4.56 6.40
CA LEU A 265 9.34 4.47 5.05
C LEU A 265 7.96 3.80 5.03
N LEU A 266 7.75 2.78 5.86
CA LEU A 266 6.42 2.18 6.08
C LEU A 266 5.42 3.22 6.59
N GLN A 267 5.80 3.98 7.62
CA GLN A 267 4.97 5.05 8.19
C GLN A 267 4.71 6.18 7.20
N LEU A 268 5.70 6.54 6.36
CA LEU A 268 5.52 7.55 5.32
C LEU A 268 4.40 7.17 4.34
N VAL A 269 4.39 5.93 3.85
CA VAL A 269 3.33 5.41 2.96
C VAL A 269 1.98 5.41 3.68
N GLN A 270 1.94 4.94 4.93
CA GLN A 270 0.71 4.88 5.73
C GLN A 270 0.14 6.28 5.98
N ASN A 271 0.97 7.25 6.37
CA ASN A 271 0.56 8.62 6.59
C ASN A 271 0.14 9.31 5.30
N ALA A 272 0.86 9.06 4.20
CA ALA A 272 0.48 9.55 2.88
C ALA A 272 -0.93 9.10 2.56
N VAL A 273 -1.23 7.80 2.61
CA VAL A 273 -2.57 7.31 2.28
C VAL A 273 -3.64 7.72 3.31
N ARG A 274 -3.37 7.65 4.62
CA ARG A 274 -4.32 8.04 5.68
C ARG A 274 -4.73 9.51 5.63
N THR A 275 -3.82 10.39 5.21
CA THR A 275 -4.14 11.82 5.02
C THR A 275 -5.15 12.03 3.89
N LEU A 276 -5.23 11.09 2.94
CA LEU A 276 -6.03 11.20 1.72
C LEU A 276 -7.33 10.39 1.80
N ALA A 277 -7.27 9.23 2.44
CA ALA A 277 -8.35 8.29 2.65
C ALA A 277 -8.27 7.75 4.09
N PRO A 278 -8.90 8.41 5.07
CA PRO A 278 -9.00 7.90 6.43
C PRO A 278 -9.65 6.50 6.39
N PRO A 279 -9.04 5.48 7.02
CA PRO A 279 -9.53 4.11 6.87
C PRO A 279 -10.92 3.96 7.49
N ALA A 280 -11.81 3.29 6.76
CA ALA A 280 -13.17 2.99 7.22
C ALA A 280 -13.20 2.15 8.52
N VAL A 281 -12.16 1.34 8.75
CA VAL A 281 -11.99 0.50 9.94
C VAL A 281 -10.85 1.05 10.80
N GLY A 282 -11.15 1.39 12.06
CA GLY A 282 -10.15 1.66 13.07
C GLY A 282 -9.84 0.42 13.88
N LEU A 283 -8.56 0.25 14.22
CA LEU A 283 -8.08 -0.80 15.11
C LEU A 283 -7.26 -0.19 16.23
N GLU A 284 -7.52 -0.64 17.46
CA GLU A 284 -6.67 -0.38 18.61
C GLU A 284 -6.21 -1.70 19.21
N ASN A 285 -4.98 -1.71 19.74
CA ASN A 285 -4.33 -2.90 20.28
C ASN A 285 -4.22 -4.05 19.24
N ALA A 286 -4.07 -3.71 17.96
CA ALA A 286 -3.80 -4.66 16.88
C ALA A 286 -2.35 -4.50 16.39
N PRO A 287 -1.56 -5.57 16.29
CA PRO A 287 -0.23 -5.50 15.71
C PRO A 287 -0.31 -5.27 14.19
N ALA A 288 0.79 -4.77 13.62
CA ALA A 288 0.93 -4.58 12.17
C ALA A 288 0.87 -5.90 11.37
N SER A 289 0.97 -7.05 12.03
CA SER A 289 0.78 -8.38 11.44
C SER A 289 -0.69 -8.80 11.31
N MET A 290 -1.64 -7.96 11.76
CA MET A 290 -3.06 -8.17 11.47
C MET A 290 -3.43 -7.53 10.14
N GLU A 291 -4.07 -8.28 9.25
CA GLU A 291 -4.66 -7.74 8.02
C GLU A 291 -6.16 -7.53 8.18
N VAL A 292 -6.68 -6.48 7.53
CA VAL A 292 -8.09 -6.08 7.57
C VAL A 292 -8.65 -6.06 6.16
N VAL A 293 -9.74 -6.79 5.95
CA VAL A 293 -10.52 -6.72 4.70
C VAL A 293 -11.98 -6.43 5.04
N LEU A 294 -12.50 -5.33 4.48
CA LEU A 294 -13.89 -4.93 4.63
C LEU A 294 -14.66 -5.16 3.33
N ARG A 295 -15.75 -5.90 3.44
CA ARG A 295 -16.69 -6.14 2.34
C ARG A 295 -18.10 -5.81 2.78
N SER A 296 -19.01 -5.63 1.83
CA SER A 296 -20.43 -5.53 2.14
C SER A 296 -21.31 -6.38 1.22
N GLN A 297 -22.52 -6.65 1.68
CA GLN A 297 -23.58 -7.36 0.96
C GLN A 297 -24.89 -6.56 1.02
N ALA A 298 -25.87 -6.99 0.23
CA ALA A 298 -27.24 -6.48 0.27
C ALA A 298 -27.29 -4.94 0.21
N ASN A 299 -26.51 -4.36 -0.72
CA ASN A 299 -26.40 -2.92 -0.94
C ASN A 299 -26.02 -2.13 0.32
N GLY A 300 -25.05 -2.65 1.09
CA GLY A 300 -24.49 -1.95 2.26
C GLY A 300 -25.28 -2.14 3.55
N LYS A 301 -26.31 -3.00 3.54
CA LYS A 301 -27.07 -3.34 4.76
C LYS A 301 -26.33 -4.30 5.68
N ARG A 302 -25.29 -4.98 5.17
CA ARG A 302 -24.45 -5.91 5.94
C ARG A 302 -23.01 -5.72 5.53
N TYR A 303 -22.14 -5.58 6.52
CA TYR A 303 -20.70 -5.63 6.34
C TYR A 303 -20.16 -6.99 6.77
N VAL A 304 -19.12 -7.44 6.08
CA VAL A 304 -18.36 -8.65 6.36
C VAL A 304 -16.92 -8.20 6.55
N LEU A 305 -16.49 -8.19 7.81
CA LEU A 305 -15.14 -7.82 8.21
C LEU A 305 -14.31 -9.08 8.41
N HIS A 306 -13.22 -9.20 7.68
CA HIS A 306 -12.22 -10.24 7.87
C HIS A 306 -11.02 -9.64 8.59
N LEU A 307 -10.57 -10.35 9.64
CA LEU A 307 -9.38 -10.02 10.40
C LEU A 307 -8.47 -11.24 10.36
N LEU A 308 -7.30 -11.11 9.74
CA LEU A 308 -6.35 -12.21 9.59
C LEU A 308 -5.16 -11.96 10.51
N ASN A 309 -4.89 -12.89 11.42
CA ASN A 309 -3.76 -12.80 12.34
C ASN A 309 -2.54 -13.54 11.77
N TYR A 310 -1.53 -12.80 11.32
CA TYR A 310 -0.23 -13.36 10.92
C TYR A 310 0.84 -13.27 12.03
N THR A 311 0.43 -12.96 13.25
CA THR A 311 1.34 -12.88 14.39
C THR A 311 1.75 -14.29 14.79
N GLY A 312 3.04 -14.56 14.75
CA GLY A 312 3.57 -15.87 15.06
C GLY A 312 5.07 -15.81 15.33
N GLU A 313 5.69 -16.98 15.36
CA GLU A 313 7.14 -17.09 15.47
C GLU A 313 7.84 -16.44 14.28
N MET A 314 9.06 -15.94 14.49
CA MET A 314 9.89 -15.30 13.46
C MET A 314 10.54 -16.33 12.52
N THR A 315 9.78 -17.34 12.11
CA THR A 315 10.23 -18.41 11.19
C THR A 315 9.15 -18.70 10.14
N ARG A 316 9.57 -19.35 9.05
CA ARG A 316 8.68 -19.86 8.01
C ARG A 316 8.97 -21.35 7.78
N PRO A 317 7.94 -22.22 7.71
CA PRO A 317 6.53 -21.91 7.97
C PRO A 317 6.30 -21.50 9.44
N ILE A 318 5.28 -20.67 9.69
CA ILE A 318 4.86 -20.33 11.05
C ILE A 318 4.35 -21.62 11.70
N ARG A 319 4.89 -21.99 12.87
CA ARG A 319 4.48 -23.22 13.59
C ARG A 319 3.54 -22.90 14.74
N HIS A 320 3.68 -21.72 15.33
CA HIS A 320 2.76 -21.21 16.36
C HIS A 320 2.25 -19.81 16.02
N VAL A 321 0.92 -19.65 16.00
CA VAL A 321 0.25 -18.35 15.89
C VAL A 321 0.07 -17.80 17.30
N ILE A 322 0.57 -16.58 17.54
CA ILE A 322 0.43 -15.89 18.82
C ILE A 322 -0.99 -15.30 18.86
N PRO A 323 -1.82 -15.72 19.83
CA PRO A 323 -3.20 -15.26 19.86
C PRO A 323 -3.32 -13.78 20.23
N LEU A 324 -4.29 -13.10 19.63
CA LEU A 324 -4.55 -11.69 19.92
C LEU A 324 -5.77 -11.54 20.83
N THR A 325 -5.65 -10.67 21.83
CA THR A 325 -6.72 -10.38 22.79
C THR A 325 -6.92 -8.89 22.94
N ASN A 326 -8.15 -8.51 23.31
CA ASN A 326 -8.57 -7.13 23.50
C ASN A 326 -8.33 -6.22 22.28
N VAL A 327 -8.52 -6.75 21.08
CA VAL A 327 -8.46 -5.94 19.85
C VAL A 327 -9.78 -5.17 19.75
N ARG A 328 -9.72 -3.84 19.81
CA ARG A 328 -10.89 -2.99 19.62
C ARG A 328 -10.99 -2.64 18.15
N VAL A 329 -12.14 -2.99 17.57
CA VAL A 329 -12.49 -2.66 16.19
C VAL A 329 -13.50 -1.53 16.24
N SER A 330 -13.29 -0.49 15.42
CA SER A 330 -14.24 0.58 15.19
C SER A 330 -14.57 0.68 13.70
N LEU A 331 -15.85 0.85 13.38
CA LEU A 331 -16.33 1.00 12.01
C LEU A 331 -17.38 2.11 11.96
N ALA A 332 -17.26 3.00 10.98
CA ALA A 332 -18.30 3.99 10.71
C ALA A 332 -19.59 3.30 10.26
N TRP A 333 -20.71 3.59 10.92
CA TRP A 333 -21.99 2.94 10.63
C TRP A 333 -23.07 3.96 10.25
N PRO A 334 -23.74 3.80 9.09
CA PRO A 334 -24.60 4.84 8.55
C PRO A 334 -25.83 5.13 9.42
N ARG A 335 -26.48 4.12 10.03
CA ARG A 335 -27.70 4.28 10.84
C ARG A 335 -27.87 3.20 11.92
N GLY A 336 -28.24 3.63 13.13
CA GLY A 336 -28.53 2.76 14.27
C GLY A 336 -27.28 2.08 14.85
N THR A 337 -27.48 1.20 15.84
CA THR A 337 -26.41 0.35 16.35
C THR A 337 -26.45 -0.98 15.60
N PRO A 338 -25.37 -1.38 14.91
CA PRO A 338 -25.35 -2.66 14.21
C PRO A 338 -25.40 -3.83 15.20
N LYS A 339 -25.91 -4.97 14.73
CA LYS A 339 -25.66 -6.25 15.38
C LYS A 339 -24.35 -6.81 14.84
N ALA A 340 -23.38 -7.07 15.72
CA ALA A 340 -22.13 -7.72 15.37
C ALA A 340 -22.16 -9.19 15.81
N VAL A 341 -21.71 -10.09 14.93
CA VAL A 341 -21.66 -11.54 15.20
C VAL A 341 -20.33 -12.07 14.68
N SER A 342 -19.62 -12.84 15.52
CA SER A 342 -18.46 -13.60 15.08
C SER A 342 -18.93 -14.90 14.44
N LEU A 343 -18.64 -15.08 13.14
CA LEU A 343 -18.92 -16.34 12.45
C LEU A 343 -18.03 -17.48 13.00
N PHE A 344 -16.79 -17.18 13.33
CA PHE A 344 -15.83 -18.17 13.86
C PHE A 344 -16.27 -18.73 15.21
N ARG A 345 -16.78 -17.87 16.10
CA ARG A 345 -17.27 -18.28 17.43
C ARG A 345 -18.77 -18.60 17.47
N SER A 346 -19.50 -18.29 16.41
CA SER A 346 -20.97 -18.34 16.38
C SER A 346 -21.61 -17.60 17.56
N ALA A 347 -21.07 -16.42 17.89
CA ALA A 347 -21.46 -15.64 19.07
C ALA A 347 -21.72 -14.17 18.72
N SER A 348 -22.71 -13.58 19.39
CA SER A 348 -22.96 -12.13 19.29
C SER A 348 -21.85 -11.36 20.01
N LEU A 349 -21.42 -10.25 19.43
CA LEU A 349 -20.45 -9.33 20.01
C LEU A 349 -21.19 -8.12 20.58
N THR A 350 -20.77 -7.65 21.75
CA THR A 350 -21.30 -6.42 22.34
C THR A 350 -20.79 -5.23 21.55
N VAL A 351 -21.71 -4.45 20.99
CA VAL A 351 -21.40 -3.24 20.22
C VAL A 351 -21.67 -2.02 21.07
N GLU A 352 -20.63 -1.22 21.25
CA GLU A 352 -20.68 0.09 21.89
C GLU A 352 -20.80 1.16 20.82
N ARG A 353 -21.64 2.17 21.07
CA ARG A 353 -21.71 3.35 20.20
C ARG A 353 -20.77 4.42 20.76
N THR A 354 -19.81 4.84 19.95
CA THR A 354 -18.98 6.01 20.25
C THR A 354 -19.63 7.25 19.66
N ALA A 355 -19.92 8.25 20.51
CA ALA A 355 -20.36 9.57 20.08
C ALA A 355 -19.11 10.45 19.83
N PRO A 356 -19.12 11.36 18.84
CA PRO A 356 -20.26 11.83 18.05
C PRO A 356 -20.47 11.13 16.68
N ASP A 357 -19.53 10.31 16.21
CA ASP A 357 -19.37 10.04 14.76
C ASP A 357 -20.08 8.79 14.21
N ARG A 358 -21.16 8.32 14.86
CA ARG A 358 -21.86 7.07 14.46
C ARG A 358 -20.90 5.88 14.27
N VAL A 359 -19.87 5.81 15.11
CA VAL A 359 -18.91 4.71 15.12
C VAL A 359 -19.45 3.60 16.01
N ALA A 360 -19.47 2.40 15.45
CA ALA A 360 -19.78 1.18 16.19
C ALA A 360 -18.47 0.48 16.52
N SER A 361 -18.26 0.18 17.81
CA SER A 361 -17.06 -0.47 18.27
C SER A 361 -17.36 -1.76 19.02
N PHE A 362 -16.50 -2.76 18.87
CA PHE A 362 -16.57 -4.00 19.64
C PHE A 362 -15.17 -4.52 19.95
N CYS A 363 -15.07 -5.36 20.97
CA CYS A 363 -13.81 -5.92 21.44
C CYS A 363 -13.75 -7.43 21.15
N LEU A 364 -12.60 -7.88 20.62
CA LEU A 364 -12.33 -9.28 20.34
C LEU A 364 -11.41 -9.88 21.41
N GLY A 365 -11.74 -11.08 21.90
CA GLY A 365 -10.88 -11.83 22.83
C GLY A 365 -10.89 -11.31 24.27
N SER A 366 -12.03 -10.82 24.78
CA SER A 366 -12.18 -10.45 26.19
C SER A 366 -11.86 -11.64 27.10
N THR A 367 -11.37 -11.35 28.32
CA THR A 367 -10.86 -12.31 29.33
C THR A 367 -11.72 -13.56 29.58
N ASN A 368 -13.03 -13.54 29.29
CA ASN A 368 -13.94 -14.68 29.40
C ASN A 368 -14.12 -15.50 28.11
N THR A 369 -13.25 -15.35 27.11
CA THR A 369 -13.40 -16.03 25.82
C THR A 369 -12.09 -16.65 25.32
N LYS A 370 -12.18 -17.81 24.64
CA LYS A 370 -11.02 -18.46 23.98
C LYS A 370 -10.27 -17.41 23.14
N PRO A 371 -8.93 -17.38 23.11
CA PRO A 371 -8.20 -16.34 22.38
C PRO A 371 -8.33 -16.50 20.84
N TRP A 372 -8.05 -15.44 20.08
CA TRP A 372 -8.13 -15.40 18.60
C TRP A 372 -6.86 -15.87 17.93
#